data_AF-A0ABD1PW89-F1
#
_entry.id   AF-A0ABD1PW89-F1
#
_cell.length_a   1.000
_cell.length_b   1.000
_cell.length_c   1.000
_cell.angle_alpha   90.00
_cell.angle_beta   90.00
_cell.angle_gamma   90.00
#
_symmetry.space_group_name_H-M   'P 1'
#
loop_
_entity.id
_entity.type
_entity.pdbx_description
1 polymer ?
#
loop_
_entity_poly.entity_id
_entity_poly.type
_entity_poly.pdbx_seq_one_letter_code
_entity_poly.pdbx_strand_id
1 'polypeptide(L)'
;MSKSNVNEEYKEAFRTNSYIEICKKVQGQLERESTDHDNGPSSSLSSSSSSSSSSSRHVHLSEFLLEPCQETLDDIIENLNLHQLLVNYLEISLEACRLCELLLKNVHNVRANYCVIKNAIKQMKKLPDGASWNTDDHCLAVYRNLASFVMLRNPLSTITPLQFHELHESRILLFHRLTSKCRQTKRRTKLRKWIKKVMRYVLVGACGALVIPLLLLAIHSMVAGMVAAPGLFVLGSLSLFLKKLRVAKKKLEKTEYERLGIQLDIAARGVYILINDFDTMSRLVQRLHDELEHKKFVADICVRKGKNEILKEVLREFQISGSCFLEQLEELEKQIYLCFLDINRSRRLLLEEIIN
;
A
#
# COMPACT_ATOMS: atom_id res chain seq x y z
N MET A 1 0.24 -30.23 10.23
CA MET A 1 0.32 -28.94 9.53
C MET A 1 0.74 -29.21 8.11
N SER A 2 -0.19 -29.20 7.14
CA SER A 2 0.19 -29.33 5.73
C SER A 2 0.95 -28.06 5.35
N LYS A 3 2.06 -28.24 4.63
CA LYS A 3 2.85 -27.15 4.08
C LYS A 3 1.96 -26.51 3.00
N SER A 4 1.41 -25.33 3.29
CA SER A 4 0.78 -24.47 2.29
C SER A 4 1.70 -24.40 1.07
N ASN A 5 1.20 -24.79 -0.10
CA ASN A 5 1.92 -24.58 -1.35
C ASN A 5 1.89 -23.08 -1.62
N VAL A 6 3.05 -22.43 -1.72
CA VAL A 6 3.18 -20.97 -1.95
C VAL A 6 2.34 -20.50 -3.14
N ASN A 7 2.18 -21.34 -4.17
CA ASN A 7 1.34 -21.03 -5.32
C ASN A 7 -0.16 -21.02 -5.00
N GLU A 8 -0.61 -21.90 -4.10
CA GLU A 8 -2.01 -21.90 -3.65
C GLU A 8 -2.30 -20.72 -2.72
N GLU A 9 -1.36 -20.39 -1.83
CA GLU A 9 -1.46 -19.19 -0.98
C GLU A 9 -1.52 -17.90 -1.83
N TYR A 10 -0.72 -17.82 -2.88
CA TYR A 10 -0.76 -16.73 -3.86
C TYR A 10 -2.13 -16.64 -4.55
N LYS A 11 -2.67 -17.76 -5.04
CA LYS A 11 -4.00 -17.78 -5.69
C LYS A 11 -5.12 -17.38 -4.74
N GLU A 12 -5.07 -17.82 -3.49
CA GLU A 12 -6.07 -17.50 -2.47
C GLU A 12 -6.09 -16.01 -2.10
N ALA A 13 -4.96 -15.30 -2.20
CA ALA A 13 -4.91 -13.86 -1.97
C ALA A 13 -5.90 -13.07 -2.87
N PHE A 14 -6.08 -13.53 -4.13
CA PHE A 14 -7.01 -12.92 -5.10
C PHE A 14 -8.48 -13.29 -4.90
N ARG A 15 -8.80 -14.20 -3.97
CA ARG A 15 -10.17 -14.66 -3.69
C ARG A 15 -10.75 -14.05 -2.42
N THR A 16 -10.01 -13.18 -1.76
CA THR A 16 -10.46 -12.53 -0.54
C THR A 16 -11.62 -11.57 -0.82
N ASN A 17 -12.55 -11.45 0.13
CA ASN A 17 -13.67 -10.50 0.03
C ASN A 17 -13.19 -9.07 -0.18
N SER A 18 -12.08 -8.68 0.48
CA SER A 18 -11.45 -7.36 0.31
C SER A 18 -10.93 -7.14 -1.11
N TYR A 19 -10.35 -8.17 -1.74
CA TYR A 19 -9.92 -8.10 -3.14
C TYR A 19 -11.10 -7.94 -4.08
N ILE A 20 -12.16 -8.71 -3.88
CA ILE A 20 -13.36 -8.61 -4.72
C ILE A 20 -14.01 -7.23 -4.57
N GLU A 21 -14.05 -6.70 -3.35
CA GLU A 21 -14.61 -5.38 -3.07
C GLU A 21 -13.82 -4.26 -3.76
N ILE A 22 -12.48 -4.29 -3.68
CA ILE A 22 -11.67 -3.26 -4.30
C ILE A 22 -11.77 -3.29 -5.82
N CYS A 23 -11.80 -4.48 -6.42
CA CYS A 23 -12.04 -4.65 -7.85
C CYS A 23 -13.39 -4.03 -8.27
N LYS A 24 -14.46 -4.27 -7.49
CA LYS A 24 -15.78 -3.67 -7.76
C LYS A 24 -15.77 -2.15 -7.65
N LYS A 25 -15.11 -1.60 -6.62
CA LYS A 25 -14.96 -0.15 -6.41
C LYS A 25 -14.25 0.51 -7.59
N VAL A 26 -13.14 -0.08 -8.05
CA VAL A 26 -12.40 0.42 -9.22
C VAL A 26 -13.25 0.34 -10.48
N GLN A 27 -13.85 -0.82 -10.75
CA GLN A 27 -14.61 -1.04 -11.98
C GLN A 27 -15.79 -0.06 -12.09
N GLY A 28 -16.54 0.15 -11.00
CA GLY A 28 -17.66 1.10 -11.01
C GLY A 28 -17.26 2.56 -11.28
N GLN A 29 -16.03 2.97 -10.91
CA GLN A 29 -15.54 4.31 -11.20
C GLN A 29 -15.04 4.44 -12.65
N LEU A 30 -14.36 3.40 -13.16
CA LEU A 30 -13.89 3.39 -14.55
C LEU A 30 -15.07 3.41 -15.55
N GLU A 31 -16.17 2.73 -15.23
CA GLU A 31 -17.41 2.77 -16.00
C GLU A 31 -18.03 4.19 -15.99
N ARG A 32 -17.95 4.90 -14.86
CA ARG A 32 -18.48 6.26 -14.71
C ARG A 32 -17.66 7.31 -15.48
N GLU A 33 -16.33 7.22 -15.44
CA GLU A 33 -15.44 8.09 -16.24
C GLU A 33 -15.67 7.90 -17.75
N SER A 34 -16.00 6.68 -18.18
CA SER A 34 -16.28 6.38 -19.59
C SER A 34 -17.60 7.01 -20.08
N THR A 35 -18.63 7.07 -19.23
CA THR A 35 -19.94 7.66 -19.58
C THR A 35 -19.94 9.19 -19.62
N ASP A 36 -19.06 9.86 -18.86
CA ASP A 36 -18.97 11.32 -18.87
C ASP A 36 -18.25 11.86 -20.12
N HIS A 37 -17.46 11.02 -20.81
CA HIS A 37 -16.71 11.42 -22.01
C HIS A 37 -17.53 11.41 -23.31
N ASP A 38 -18.70 10.75 -23.34
CA ASP A 38 -19.55 10.60 -24.54
C ASP A 38 -20.63 11.69 -24.71
N ASN A 39 -20.81 12.60 -23.75
CA ASN A 39 -21.79 13.69 -23.85
C ASN A 39 -21.17 14.97 -24.44
N GLY A 40 -20.99 14.99 -25.77
CA GLY A 40 -20.79 16.22 -26.56
C GLY A 40 -22.08 17.04 -26.70
N PRO A 41 -22.01 18.37 -26.94
CA PRO A 41 -23.11 19.29 -26.68
C PRO A 41 -24.19 19.16 -27.75
N SER A 42 -25.35 18.62 -27.37
CA SER A 42 -26.57 18.72 -28.16
C SER A 42 -27.32 19.99 -27.77
N SER A 43 -27.47 20.89 -28.74
CA SER A 43 -28.29 22.08 -28.68
C SER A 43 -29.78 21.72 -28.59
N SER A 44 -30.45 22.13 -27.51
CA SER A 44 -31.83 22.65 -27.55
C SER A 44 -32.19 23.35 -26.24
N LEU A 45 -32.82 24.51 -26.39
CA LEU A 45 -33.16 25.47 -25.34
C LEU A 45 -34.33 24.98 -24.46
N SER A 46 -34.25 25.15 -23.14
CA SER A 46 -35.21 25.98 -22.38
C SER A 46 -34.74 26.30 -20.95
N SER A 47 -34.73 27.60 -20.70
CA SER A 47 -34.63 28.43 -19.48
C SER A 47 -34.89 27.79 -18.11
N SER A 48 -33.98 27.98 -17.14
CA SER A 48 -34.11 28.92 -16.01
C SER A 48 -33.06 28.68 -14.90
N SER A 49 -32.15 29.65 -14.76
CA SER A 49 -31.48 30.15 -13.55
C SER A 49 -31.28 29.24 -12.33
N SER A 50 -30.05 28.77 -12.13
CA SER A 50 -29.25 29.12 -10.94
C SER A 50 -27.82 28.59 -11.11
N SER A 51 -26.90 29.54 -11.21
CA SER A 51 -25.46 29.34 -11.34
C SER A 51 -24.85 28.73 -10.08
N SER A 52 -24.38 27.49 -10.22
CA SER A 52 -23.28 26.95 -9.42
C SER A 52 -22.44 26.10 -10.36
N SER A 53 -21.27 26.62 -10.69
CA SER A 53 -20.24 26.01 -11.52
C SER A 53 -19.89 24.60 -11.02
N SER A 54 -20.50 23.58 -11.61
CA SER A 54 -20.06 22.20 -11.48
C SER A 54 -18.85 22.00 -12.40
N SER A 55 -17.68 22.46 -11.95
CA SER A 55 -16.43 21.88 -12.44
C SER A 55 -16.54 20.37 -12.23
N SER A 56 -16.54 19.62 -13.33
CA SER A 56 -16.35 18.17 -13.34
C SER A 56 -15.11 17.85 -12.50
N ARG A 57 -15.33 17.45 -11.25
CA ARG A 57 -14.27 16.96 -10.37
C ARG A 57 -14.05 15.53 -10.82
N HIS A 58 -13.02 15.29 -11.62
CA HIS A 58 -12.40 13.97 -11.71
C HIS A 58 -12.01 13.57 -10.30
N VAL A 59 -12.80 12.70 -9.67
CA VAL A 59 -12.51 12.26 -8.31
C VAL A 59 -11.46 11.16 -8.42
N HIS A 60 -10.30 11.39 -7.81
CA HIS A 60 -9.17 10.47 -7.85
C HIS A 60 -9.58 9.16 -7.15
N LEU A 61 -9.39 7.99 -7.78
CA LEU A 61 -9.70 6.69 -7.15
C LEU A 61 -9.05 6.57 -5.76
N SER A 62 -7.87 7.16 -5.56
CA SER A 62 -7.21 7.18 -4.25
C SER A 62 -8.06 7.80 -3.12
N GLU A 63 -8.99 8.71 -3.42
CA GLU A 63 -9.87 9.32 -2.40
C GLU A 63 -10.91 8.32 -1.88
N PHE A 64 -11.34 7.36 -2.71
CA PHE A 64 -12.34 6.35 -2.37
C PHE A 64 -11.76 4.99 -2.01
N LEU A 65 -10.58 4.66 -2.56
CA LEU A 65 -9.94 3.37 -2.33
C LEU A 65 -9.18 3.35 -1.02
N LEU A 66 -8.75 4.50 -0.48
CA LEU A 66 -8.00 4.54 0.77
C LEU A 66 -8.89 4.33 1.98
N GLU A 67 -8.48 3.41 2.85
CA GLU A 67 -9.13 3.13 4.13
C GLU A 67 -8.11 3.25 5.27
N PRO A 68 -8.29 4.15 6.25
CA PRO A 68 -9.28 5.26 6.29
C PRO A 68 -9.07 6.27 5.14
N CYS A 69 -10.16 6.93 4.74
CA CYS A 69 -10.12 7.99 3.74
C CYS A 69 -9.33 9.19 4.25
N GLN A 70 -8.88 10.05 3.33
CA GLN A 70 -7.96 11.13 3.67
C GLN A 70 -8.59 12.17 4.60
N GLU A 71 -9.85 12.53 4.40
CA GLU A 71 -10.59 13.48 5.27
C GLU A 71 -10.60 13.03 6.73
N THR A 72 -10.91 11.75 6.99
CA THR A 72 -10.88 11.19 8.35
C THR A 72 -9.49 11.20 8.95
N LEU A 73 -8.43 11.05 8.14
CA LEU A 73 -7.07 11.14 8.65
C LEU A 73 -6.65 12.57 8.94
N ASP A 74 -7.04 13.53 8.12
CA ASP A 74 -6.69 14.93 8.30
C ASP A 74 -7.27 15.45 9.61
N ASP A 75 -8.54 15.14 9.91
CA ASP A 75 -9.16 15.41 11.20
C ASP A 75 -8.37 14.80 12.37
N ILE A 76 -7.89 13.56 12.21
CA ILE A 76 -7.15 12.85 13.26
C ILE A 76 -5.74 13.41 13.43
N ILE A 77 -5.07 13.80 12.34
CA ILE A 77 -3.74 14.42 12.34
C ILE A 77 -3.80 15.81 12.98
N GLU A 78 -4.85 16.59 12.74
CA GLU A 78 -5.04 17.91 13.35
C GLU A 78 -5.37 17.81 14.85
N ASN A 79 -6.19 16.83 15.23
CA ASN A 79 -6.63 16.67 16.61
C ASN A 79 -5.65 15.90 17.50
N LEU A 80 -4.77 15.07 16.92
CA LEU A 80 -3.75 14.31 17.65
C LEU A 80 -2.36 14.80 17.27
N ASN A 81 -1.54 15.16 18.26
CA ASN A 81 -0.11 15.44 18.09
C ASN A 81 0.67 14.16 17.71
N LEU A 82 0.49 13.68 16.47
CA LEU A 82 1.14 12.49 15.95
C LEU A 82 2.63 12.74 15.73
N HIS A 83 3.42 11.69 15.92
CA HIS A 83 4.85 11.76 15.64
C HIS A 83 5.09 11.95 14.14
N GLN A 84 5.94 12.91 13.74
CA GLN A 84 6.21 13.27 12.33
C GLN A 84 6.43 12.08 11.39
N LEU A 85 7.13 11.04 11.84
CA LEU A 85 7.37 9.83 11.03
C LEU A 85 6.08 9.06 10.67
N LEU A 86 5.05 9.11 11.50
CA LEU A 86 3.74 8.51 11.20
C LEU A 86 3.01 9.35 10.15
N VAL A 87 3.07 10.68 10.26
CA VAL A 87 2.55 11.60 9.24
C VAL A 87 3.23 11.35 7.89
N ASN A 88 4.56 11.30 7.87
CA ASN A 88 5.31 10.98 6.65
C ASN A 88 4.94 9.61 6.07
N TYR A 89 4.66 8.61 6.92
CA TYR A 89 4.20 7.30 6.45
C TYR A 89 2.82 7.40 5.77
N LEU A 90 1.87 8.13 6.36
CA LEU A 90 0.54 8.32 5.78
C LEU A 90 0.63 9.07 4.44
N GLU A 91 1.48 10.08 4.35
CA GLU A 91 1.75 10.83 3.11
C GLU A 91 2.35 9.92 2.02
N ILE A 92 3.38 9.14 2.33
CA ILE A 92 3.95 8.17 1.36
C ILE A 92 2.92 7.12 0.95
N SER A 93 2.06 6.66 1.86
CA SER A 93 1.00 5.70 1.53
C SER A 93 -0.05 6.29 0.57
N LEU A 94 -0.35 7.58 0.70
CA LEU A 94 -1.23 8.31 -0.22
C LEU A 94 -0.58 8.47 -1.60
N GLU A 95 0.69 8.87 -1.64
CA GLU A 95 1.45 8.97 -2.89
C GLU A 95 1.57 7.61 -3.61
N ALA A 96 1.80 6.54 -2.87
CA ALA A 96 1.77 5.17 -3.39
C ALA A 96 0.42 4.82 -4.02
N CYS A 97 -0.68 5.12 -3.32
CA CYS A 97 -2.03 4.90 -3.83
C CYS A 97 -2.27 5.66 -5.14
N ARG A 98 -1.81 6.92 -5.24
CA ARG A 98 -1.95 7.72 -6.46
C ARG A 98 -1.18 7.14 -7.64
N LEU A 99 0.02 6.62 -7.39
CA LEU A 99 0.82 5.95 -8.42
C LEU A 99 0.18 4.63 -8.88
N CYS A 100 -0.37 3.85 -7.95
CA CYS A 100 -1.14 2.64 -8.28
C CYS A 100 -2.34 2.96 -9.18
N GLU A 101 -3.06 4.06 -8.92
CA GLU A 101 -4.16 4.52 -9.77
C GLU A 101 -3.68 4.90 -11.18
N LEU A 102 -2.60 5.67 -11.29
CA LEU A 102 -2.03 6.02 -12.59
C LEU A 102 -1.60 4.78 -13.37
N LEU A 103 -0.96 3.83 -12.70
CA LEU A 103 -0.58 2.55 -13.29
C LEU A 103 -1.79 1.77 -13.79
N LEU A 104 -2.87 1.73 -13.02
CA LEU A 104 -4.09 1.03 -13.39
C LEU A 104 -4.74 1.64 -14.62
N LYS A 105 -4.85 2.97 -14.67
CA LYS A 105 -5.31 3.72 -15.85
C LYS A 105 -4.46 3.39 -17.08
N ASN A 106 -3.14 3.33 -16.93
CA ASN A 106 -2.22 2.94 -18.00
C ASN A 106 -2.42 1.49 -18.47
N VAL A 107 -2.64 0.55 -17.55
CA VAL A 107 -2.93 -0.85 -17.87
C VAL A 107 -4.19 -0.96 -18.72
N HIS A 108 -5.27 -0.26 -18.36
CA HIS A 108 -6.50 -0.23 -19.15
C HIS A 108 -6.27 0.38 -20.53
N ASN A 109 -5.52 1.48 -20.62
CA ASN A 109 -5.17 2.10 -21.89
C ASN A 109 -4.33 1.17 -22.78
N VAL A 110 -3.35 0.45 -22.22
CA VAL A 110 -2.55 -0.54 -22.96
C VAL A 110 -3.47 -1.64 -23.49
N ARG A 111 -4.39 -2.15 -22.67
CA ARG A 111 -5.34 -3.20 -23.06
C ARG A 111 -6.25 -2.73 -24.20
N ALA A 112 -6.76 -1.51 -24.11
CA ALA A 112 -7.57 -0.90 -25.17
C ALA A 112 -6.78 -0.72 -26.48
N ASN A 113 -5.55 -0.19 -26.39
CA ASN A 113 -4.67 -0.02 -27.55
C ASN A 113 -4.32 -1.37 -28.20
N TYR A 114 -4.09 -2.41 -27.39
CA TYR A 114 -3.77 -3.74 -27.87
C TYR A 114 -4.96 -4.45 -28.56
N CYS A 115 -6.19 -4.00 -28.34
CA CYS A 115 -7.35 -4.50 -29.10
C CYS A 115 -7.23 -4.22 -30.60
N VAL A 116 -6.53 -3.17 -31.01
CA VAL A 116 -6.26 -2.86 -32.42
C VAL A 116 -5.45 -3.99 -33.07
N ILE A 117 -4.40 -4.48 -32.39
CA ILE A 117 -3.61 -5.63 -32.84
C ILE A 117 -4.45 -6.90 -32.86
N LYS A 118 -5.23 -7.18 -31.81
CA LYS A 118 -6.13 -8.35 -31.79
C LYS A 118 -7.09 -8.34 -32.97
N ASN A 119 -7.63 -7.18 -33.34
CA ASN A 119 -8.51 -7.02 -34.48
C ASN A 119 -7.78 -7.27 -35.80
N ALA A 120 -6.56 -6.76 -35.97
CA ALA A 120 -5.72 -7.05 -37.13
C ALA A 120 -5.44 -8.56 -37.29
N ILE A 121 -5.08 -9.25 -36.20
CA ILE A 121 -4.86 -10.71 -36.20
C ILE A 121 -6.16 -11.46 -36.54
N LYS A 122 -7.30 -11.04 -36.00
CA LYS A 122 -8.60 -11.65 -36.32
C LYS A 122 -8.95 -11.49 -37.80
N GLN A 123 -8.67 -10.33 -38.39
CA GLN A 123 -8.91 -10.09 -39.82
C GLN A 123 -8.01 -10.97 -40.69
N MET A 124 -6.75 -11.16 -40.31
CA MET A 124 -5.83 -12.10 -40.98
C MET A 124 -6.37 -13.53 -40.99
N LYS A 125 -6.90 -14.02 -39.86
CA LYS A 125 -7.41 -15.40 -39.74
C LYS A 125 -8.66 -15.70 -40.56
N LYS A 126 -9.40 -14.68 -40.99
CA LYS A 126 -10.59 -14.85 -41.84
C LYS A 126 -10.23 -15.18 -43.29
N LEU A 127 -8.95 -15.05 -43.67
CA LEU A 127 -8.50 -15.39 -45.01
C LEU A 127 -8.26 -16.91 -45.11
N PRO A 128 -8.79 -17.60 -46.15
CA PRO A 128 -8.52 -19.01 -46.37
C PRO A 128 -7.01 -19.29 -46.52
N ASP A 129 -6.52 -20.38 -45.92
CA ASP A 129 -5.14 -20.82 -46.10
C ASP A 129 -4.88 -21.10 -47.59
N GLY A 130 -4.02 -20.30 -48.21
CA GLY A 130 -3.71 -20.38 -49.64
C GLY A 130 -4.40 -19.32 -50.53
N ALA A 131 -5.29 -18.47 -49.99
CA ALA A 131 -5.77 -17.31 -50.72
C ALA A 131 -4.62 -16.31 -50.93
N SER A 132 -4.40 -15.91 -52.18
CA SER A 132 -3.46 -14.83 -52.50
C SER A 132 -3.90 -13.57 -51.76
N TRP A 133 -2.96 -12.89 -51.09
CA TRP A 133 -3.19 -11.59 -50.41
C TRP A 133 -3.37 -10.44 -51.43
N ASN A 134 -3.92 -10.75 -52.60
CA ASN A 134 -4.20 -9.85 -53.71
C ASN A 134 -5.56 -9.14 -53.55
N THR A 135 -6.34 -9.46 -52.51
CA THR A 135 -7.53 -8.67 -52.19
C THR A 135 -7.07 -7.41 -51.44
N ASP A 136 -6.74 -6.37 -52.21
CA ASP A 136 -6.16 -5.10 -51.72
C ASP A 136 -6.90 -4.56 -50.48
N ASP A 137 -8.24 -4.65 -50.44
CA ASP A 137 -9.05 -4.08 -49.36
C ASP A 137 -8.80 -4.71 -47.97
N HIS A 138 -8.57 -6.03 -47.90
CA HIS A 138 -8.37 -6.71 -46.62
C HIS A 138 -6.98 -6.44 -46.06
N CYS A 139 -5.96 -6.48 -46.91
CA CYS A 139 -4.58 -6.13 -46.55
C CYS A 139 -4.50 -4.66 -46.11
N LEU A 140 -5.18 -3.77 -46.85
CA LEU A 140 -5.25 -2.34 -46.54
C LEU A 140 -5.89 -2.08 -45.16
N ALA A 141 -6.97 -2.78 -44.81
CA ALA A 141 -7.61 -2.67 -43.49
C ALA A 141 -6.66 -3.10 -42.35
N VAL A 142 -5.89 -4.17 -42.56
CA VAL A 142 -4.90 -4.64 -41.60
C VAL A 142 -3.73 -3.66 -41.48
N TYR A 143 -3.22 -3.12 -42.58
CA TYR A 143 -2.22 -2.05 -42.56
C TYR A 143 -2.70 -0.80 -41.84
N ARG A 144 -3.96 -0.39 -42.03
CA ARG A 144 -4.57 0.74 -41.30
C ARG A 144 -4.60 0.49 -39.79
N ASN A 145 -4.92 -0.72 -39.35
CA ASN A 145 -4.87 -1.08 -37.94
C ASN A 145 -3.44 -0.99 -37.37
N LEU A 146 -2.45 -1.53 -38.10
CA LEU A 146 -1.04 -1.44 -37.67
C LEU A 146 -0.56 0.02 -37.64
N ALA A 147 -0.88 0.81 -38.66
CA ALA A 147 -0.53 2.23 -38.72
C ALA A 147 -1.16 3.01 -37.54
N SER A 148 -2.44 2.76 -37.25
CA SER A 148 -3.11 3.33 -36.08
C SER A 148 -2.40 2.94 -34.78
N PHE A 149 -2.06 1.66 -34.62
CA PHE A 149 -1.32 1.17 -33.45
C PHE A 149 0.05 1.84 -33.27
N VAL A 150 0.79 2.07 -34.36
CA VAL A 150 2.08 2.79 -34.32
C VAL A 150 1.91 4.23 -33.82
N MET A 151 0.82 4.90 -34.22
CA MET A 151 0.51 6.28 -33.81
C MET A 151 0.05 6.40 -32.36
N LEU A 152 -0.46 5.33 -31.75
CA LEU A 152 -0.87 5.35 -30.34
C LEU A 152 0.35 5.53 -29.44
N ARG A 153 0.34 6.56 -28.58
CA ARG A 153 1.36 6.72 -27.54
C ARG A 153 1.33 5.49 -26.61
N ASN A 154 2.51 5.01 -26.21
CA ASN A 154 2.60 3.97 -25.20
C ASN A 154 2.21 4.54 -23.83
N PRO A 155 1.10 4.08 -23.23
CA PRO A 155 0.64 4.61 -21.94
C PRO A 155 1.64 4.41 -20.81
N LEU A 156 2.45 3.33 -20.86
CA LEU A 156 3.49 3.08 -19.86
C LEU A 156 4.65 4.06 -19.95
N SER A 157 4.79 4.81 -21.05
CA SER A 157 5.81 5.86 -21.17
C SER A 157 5.52 7.10 -20.33
N THR A 158 4.32 7.22 -19.75
CA THR A 158 4.06 8.31 -18.79
C THR A 158 4.81 8.11 -17.49
N ILE A 159 5.15 6.87 -17.15
CA ILE A 159 5.93 6.54 -15.97
C ILE A 159 7.34 6.22 -16.44
N THR A 160 8.22 7.21 -16.38
CA THR A 160 9.60 7.00 -16.78
C THR A 160 10.31 6.12 -15.75
N PRO A 161 11.31 5.31 -16.16
CA PRO A 161 12.21 4.63 -15.22
C PRO A 161 12.80 5.58 -14.17
N LEU A 162 12.97 6.86 -14.52
CA LEU A 162 13.39 7.93 -13.63
C LEU A 162 12.38 8.20 -12.51
N GLN A 163 11.07 8.22 -12.80
CA GLN A 163 10.04 8.39 -11.76
C GLN A 163 9.98 7.19 -10.81
N PHE A 164 10.10 5.95 -11.32
CA PHE A 164 10.25 4.79 -10.45
C PHE A 164 11.50 4.88 -9.57
N HIS A 165 12.62 5.35 -10.12
CA HIS A 165 13.87 5.53 -9.38
C HIS A 165 13.79 6.62 -8.30
N GLU A 166 13.25 7.79 -8.62
CA GLU A 166 13.08 8.91 -7.68
C GLU A 166 12.10 8.56 -6.54
N LEU A 167 10.99 7.88 -6.86
CA LEU A 167 10.05 7.34 -5.86
C LEU A 167 10.69 6.25 -5.00
N HIS A 168 11.52 5.40 -5.58
CA HIS A 168 12.22 4.32 -4.87
C HIS A 168 13.26 4.86 -3.88
N GLU A 169 14.09 5.84 -4.27
CA GLU A 169 15.09 6.46 -3.38
C GLU A 169 14.44 7.18 -2.17
N SER A 170 13.38 7.95 -2.41
CA SER A 170 12.62 8.62 -1.33
C SER A 170 12.02 7.63 -0.33
N ARG A 171 11.49 6.50 -0.83
CA ARG A 171 10.88 5.44 0.00
C ARG A 171 11.90 4.62 0.78
N ILE A 172 13.05 4.30 0.19
CA ILE A 172 14.18 3.66 0.91
C ILE A 172 14.68 4.56 2.05
N LEU A 173 14.80 5.86 1.80
CA LEU A 173 15.21 6.82 2.82
C LEU A 173 14.21 6.88 3.98
N LEU A 174 12.91 6.92 3.70
CA LEU A 174 11.88 6.89 4.75
C LEU A 174 11.89 5.55 5.50
N PHE A 175 12.01 4.42 4.81
CA PHE A 175 12.12 3.10 5.44
C PHE A 175 13.29 3.02 6.43
N HIS A 176 14.47 3.52 6.04
CA HIS A 176 15.63 3.59 6.92
C HIS A 176 15.37 4.48 8.13
N ARG A 177 14.75 5.65 7.94
CA ARG A 177 14.40 6.57 9.05
C ARG A 177 13.40 5.94 10.03
N LEU A 178 12.32 5.34 9.52
CA LEU A 178 11.31 4.63 10.31
C LEU A 178 11.93 3.45 11.08
N THR A 179 12.71 2.62 10.41
CA THR A 179 13.37 1.45 11.02
C THR A 179 14.37 1.86 12.10
N SER A 180 15.19 2.88 11.82
CA SER A 180 16.16 3.43 12.79
C SER A 180 15.45 3.98 14.02
N LYS A 181 14.36 4.74 13.84
CA LYS A 181 13.59 5.33 14.94
C LYS A 181 12.78 4.30 15.72
N CYS A 182 12.17 3.33 15.07
CA CYS A 182 11.56 2.16 15.71
C CYS A 182 12.59 1.38 16.56
N ARG A 183 13.82 1.18 16.04
CA ARG A 183 14.90 0.55 16.80
C ARG A 183 15.33 1.41 17.99
N GLN A 184 15.38 2.73 17.84
CA GLN A 184 15.71 3.68 18.91
C GLN A 184 14.65 3.65 20.02
N THR A 185 13.36 3.69 19.69
CA THR A 185 12.26 3.64 20.67
C THR A 185 12.23 2.28 21.39
N LYS A 186 12.37 1.16 20.67
CA LYS A 186 12.48 -0.18 21.27
C LYS A 186 13.65 -0.27 22.25
N ARG A 187 14.83 0.32 21.93
CA ARG A 187 15.99 0.39 22.83
C ARG A 187 15.69 1.19 24.09
N ARG A 188 15.08 2.38 23.97
CA ARG A 188 14.69 3.23 25.10
C ARG A 188 13.69 2.55 26.02
N THR A 189 12.70 1.86 25.46
CA THR A 189 11.72 1.08 26.21
C THR A 189 12.37 -0.07 26.98
N LYS A 190 13.28 -0.83 26.35
CA LYS A 190 14.04 -1.89 27.03
C LYS A 190 14.87 -1.34 28.19
N LEU A 191 15.56 -0.22 28.00
CA LEU A 191 16.34 0.44 29.03
C LEU A 191 15.46 0.86 30.22
N ARG A 192 14.32 1.51 29.95
CA ARG A 192 13.38 1.92 31.00
C ARG A 192 12.83 0.73 31.77
N LYS A 193 12.53 -0.39 31.11
CA LYS A 193 12.11 -1.65 31.77
C LYS A 193 13.21 -2.20 32.67
N TRP A 194 14.46 -2.18 32.21
CA TRP A 194 15.62 -2.58 32.99
C TRP A 194 15.83 -1.67 34.21
N ILE A 195 15.79 -0.35 34.05
CA ILE A 195 15.90 0.62 35.15
C ILE A 195 14.77 0.40 36.17
N LYS A 196 13.52 0.25 35.72
CA LYS A 196 12.38 -0.06 36.61
C LYS A 196 12.57 -1.39 37.35
N LYS A 197 13.21 -2.38 36.72
CA LYS A 197 13.51 -3.68 37.33
C LYS A 197 14.61 -3.54 38.40
N VAL A 198 15.67 -2.80 38.11
CA VAL A 198 16.76 -2.50 39.06
C VAL A 198 16.25 -1.69 40.25
N MET A 199 15.51 -0.61 40.01
CA MET A 199 14.91 0.22 41.06
C MET A 199 14.01 -0.60 41.99
N ARG A 200 13.30 -1.60 41.47
CA ARG A 200 12.50 -2.55 42.28
C ARG A 200 13.38 -3.40 43.19
N TYR A 201 14.49 -3.95 42.67
CA TYR A 201 15.41 -4.74 43.49
C TYR A 201 16.07 -3.90 44.58
N VAL A 202 16.48 -2.66 44.25
CA VAL A 202 17.04 -1.71 45.21
C VAL A 202 16.02 -1.35 46.29
N LEU A 203 14.76 -1.08 45.92
CA LEU A 203 13.70 -0.75 46.88
C LEU A 203 13.39 -1.92 47.82
N VAL A 204 13.27 -3.15 47.29
CA VAL A 204 13.06 -4.35 48.12
C VAL A 204 14.25 -4.60 49.04
N GLY A 205 15.47 -4.42 48.54
CA GLY A 205 16.70 -4.55 49.34
C GLY A 205 16.77 -3.51 50.47
N ALA A 206 16.49 -2.24 50.18
CA ALA A 206 16.47 -1.16 51.18
C ALA A 206 15.38 -1.38 52.24
N CYS A 207 14.17 -1.77 51.83
CA CYS A 207 13.11 -2.13 52.76
C CYS A 207 13.51 -3.33 53.64
N GLY A 208 14.14 -4.37 53.06
CA GLY A 208 14.65 -5.52 53.82
C GLY A 208 15.72 -5.14 54.84
N ALA A 209 16.65 -4.24 54.47
CA ALA A 209 17.70 -3.75 55.36
C ALA A 209 17.15 -2.95 56.55
N LEU A 210 16.03 -2.23 56.38
CA LEU A 210 15.38 -1.46 57.45
C LEU A 210 14.63 -2.35 58.47
N VAL A 211 14.23 -3.56 58.08
CA VAL A 211 13.53 -4.50 59.00
C VAL A 211 14.45 -4.95 60.13
N ILE A 212 15.75 -5.13 59.88
CA ILE A 212 16.70 -5.67 60.87
C ILE A 212 16.93 -4.70 62.05
N PRO A 213 17.26 -3.40 61.84
CA PRO A 213 17.35 -2.42 62.93
C PRO A 213 16.03 -2.21 63.67
N LEU A 214 14.90 -2.22 62.95
CA LEU A 214 13.58 -2.09 63.57
C LEU A 214 13.26 -3.26 64.51
N LEU A 215 13.67 -4.48 64.15
CA LEU A 215 13.53 -5.65 65.01
C LEU A 215 14.41 -5.54 66.26
N LEU A 216 15.66 -5.12 66.11
CA LEU A 216 16.58 -4.92 67.24
C LEU A 216 16.08 -3.84 68.19
N LEU A 217 15.57 -2.73 67.65
CA LEU A 217 14.98 -1.65 68.44
C LEU A 217 13.71 -2.12 69.19
N ALA A 218 12.87 -2.93 68.54
CA ALA A 218 11.70 -3.52 69.19
C ALA A 218 12.11 -4.46 70.35
N ILE A 219 13.10 -5.34 70.15
CA ILE A 219 13.63 -6.24 71.18
C ILE A 219 14.22 -5.42 72.35
N HIS A 220 15.03 -4.41 72.07
CA HIS A 220 15.58 -3.53 73.12
C HIS A 220 14.51 -2.73 73.87
N SER A 221 13.46 -2.28 73.18
CA SER A 221 12.33 -1.58 73.82
C SER A 221 11.51 -2.48 74.75
N MET A 222 11.44 -3.79 74.48
CA MET A 222 10.79 -4.76 75.36
C MET A 222 11.59 -5.03 76.64
N VAL A 223 12.92 -4.94 76.57
CA VAL A 223 13.82 -5.12 77.74
C VAL A 223 13.88 -3.87 78.61
N ALA A 224 13.71 -2.67 78.04
CA ALA A 224 13.82 -1.39 78.76
C ALA A 224 12.51 -0.87 79.40
N GLY A 225 11.40 -1.61 79.30
CA GLY A 225 10.21 -1.39 80.14
C GLY A 225 9.60 0.02 80.09
N MET A 226 9.13 0.49 78.92
CA MET A 226 8.17 1.60 78.86
C MET A 226 7.17 1.43 77.71
N VAL A 227 5.89 1.40 78.09
CA VAL A 227 4.63 1.54 77.31
C VAL A 227 4.70 1.15 75.82
N ALA A 228 4.28 -0.09 75.57
CA ALA A 228 4.02 -0.65 74.25
C ALA A 228 2.83 0.08 73.56
N ALA A 229 3.13 0.93 72.57
CA ALA A 229 2.12 1.48 71.67
C ALA A 229 2.56 1.71 70.21
N PRO A 230 3.84 1.99 69.84
CA PRO A 230 4.14 2.32 68.45
C PRO A 230 4.31 1.11 67.49
N GLY A 231 4.60 -0.09 68.00
CA GLY A 231 5.05 -1.22 67.17
C GLY A 231 4.00 -1.78 66.18
N LEU A 232 2.72 -1.83 66.56
CA LEU A 232 1.65 -2.36 65.70
C LEU A 232 1.27 -1.41 64.55
N PHE A 233 1.45 -0.10 64.72
CA PHE A 233 1.11 0.91 63.70
C PHE A 233 2.04 0.84 62.49
N VAL A 234 3.31 0.48 62.69
CA VAL A 234 4.33 0.39 61.65
C VAL A 234 4.11 -0.84 60.74
N LEU A 235 3.71 -1.98 61.31
CA LEU A 235 3.39 -3.20 60.55
C LEU A 235 2.07 -3.07 59.75
N GLY A 236 1.04 -2.46 60.37
CA GLY A 236 -0.25 -2.21 59.73
C GLY A 236 -0.14 -1.26 58.54
N SER A 237 0.58 -0.14 58.69
CA SER A 237 0.78 0.86 57.63
C SER A 237 1.59 0.33 56.44
N LEU A 238 2.60 -0.51 56.68
CA LEU A 238 3.39 -1.14 55.61
C LEU A 238 2.53 -2.11 54.77
N SER A 239 1.66 -2.89 55.42
CA SER A 239 0.77 -3.84 54.73
C SER A 239 -0.28 -3.13 53.84
N LEU A 240 -0.76 -1.97 54.27
CA LEU A 240 -1.67 -1.11 53.49
C LEU A 240 -0.95 -0.42 52.32
N PHE A 241 0.30 0.00 52.53
CA PHE A 241 1.14 0.56 51.47
C PHE A 241 1.46 -0.48 50.37
N LEU A 242 1.80 -1.70 50.75
CA LEU A 242 2.04 -2.81 49.84
C LEU A 242 0.76 -3.24 49.08
N LYS A 243 -0.41 -3.16 49.71
CA LYS A 243 -1.71 -3.35 49.04
C LYS A 243 -2.01 -2.22 48.05
N LYS A 244 -1.80 -0.95 48.39
CA LYS A 244 -1.95 0.19 47.45
C LYS A 244 -1.02 0.07 46.24
N LEU A 245 0.24 -0.35 46.44
CA LEU A 245 1.18 -0.63 45.35
C LEU A 245 0.74 -1.80 44.46
N ARG A 246 0.08 -2.81 45.04
CA ARG A 246 -0.46 -3.97 44.31
C ARG A 246 -1.73 -3.62 43.53
N VAL A 247 -2.52 -2.64 43.97
CA VAL A 247 -3.69 -2.12 43.25
C VAL A 247 -3.28 -1.20 42.09
N ALA A 248 -2.23 -0.39 42.27
CA ALA A 248 -1.60 0.37 41.16
C ALA A 248 -1.02 -0.55 40.05
N LYS A 249 -0.85 -1.84 40.34
CA LYS A 249 -0.36 -2.89 39.44
C LYS A 249 -1.40 -3.34 38.40
N LYS A 250 -2.68 -2.97 38.53
CA LYS A 250 -3.79 -3.54 37.74
C LYS A 250 -4.29 -2.71 36.56
N LYS A 251 -3.72 -1.54 36.29
CA LYS A 251 -3.85 -0.85 34.99
C LYS A 251 -2.46 -0.67 34.41
N LEU A 252 -1.96 -1.67 33.70
CA LEU A 252 -0.77 -1.51 32.88
C LEU A 252 -1.19 -0.79 31.59
N GLU A 253 -1.43 0.51 31.69
CA GLU A 253 -1.43 1.36 30.51
C GLU A 253 -0.06 1.20 29.84
N LYS A 254 -0.04 0.84 28.55
CA LYS A 254 1.17 0.87 27.72
C LYS A 254 1.77 2.27 27.89
N THR A 255 3.06 2.36 28.21
CA THR A 255 3.70 3.68 28.25
C THR A 255 3.62 4.33 26.86
N GLU A 256 3.54 5.66 26.77
CA GLU A 256 3.48 6.38 25.47
C GLU A 256 4.60 5.92 24.52
N TYR A 257 5.79 5.65 25.05
CA TYR A 257 6.93 5.11 24.31
C TYR A 257 6.74 3.70 23.77
N GLU A 258 5.96 2.86 24.46
CA GLU A 258 5.58 1.53 23.98
C GLU A 258 4.57 1.63 22.85
N ARG A 259 3.53 2.49 22.98
CA ARG A 259 2.54 2.74 21.93
C ARG A 259 3.21 3.29 20.67
N LEU A 260 4.01 4.35 20.81
CA LEU A 260 4.78 4.92 19.70
C LEU A 260 5.73 3.88 19.07
N GLY A 261 6.32 3.00 19.88
CA GLY A 261 7.16 1.91 19.38
C GLY A 261 6.41 0.89 18.52
N ILE A 262 5.14 0.60 18.83
CA ILE A 262 4.27 -0.28 18.04
C ILE A 262 3.81 0.44 16.77
N GLN A 263 3.37 1.69 16.87
CA GLN A 263 2.96 2.50 15.72
C GLN A 263 4.09 2.64 14.69
N LEU A 264 5.31 2.94 15.14
CA LEU A 264 6.48 3.02 14.26
C LEU A 264 6.86 1.66 13.65
N ASP A 265 6.57 0.54 14.32
CA ASP A 265 6.80 -0.80 13.79
C ASP A 265 5.80 -1.15 12.68
N ILE A 266 4.51 -0.82 12.90
CA ILE A 266 3.45 -0.98 11.90
C ILE A 266 3.78 -0.15 10.66
N ALA A 267 4.12 1.13 10.84
CA ALA A 267 4.50 2.02 9.74
C ALA A 267 5.74 1.51 8.99
N ALA A 268 6.79 1.06 9.70
CA ALA A 268 7.99 0.51 9.07
C ALA A 268 7.69 -0.75 8.23
N ARG A 269 6.82 -1.64 8.72
CA ARG A 269 6.36 -2.81 7.96
C ARG A 269 5.56 -2.39 6.73
N GLY A 270 4.70 -1.39 6.86
CA GLY A 270 3.94 -0.83 5.73
C GLY A 270 4.86 -0.29 4.64
N VAL A 271 5.90 0.48 4.99
CA VAL A 271 6.87 0.97 3.99
C VAL A 271 7.67 -0.16 3.36
N TYR A 272 8.06 -1.18 4.13
CA TYR A 272 8.75 -2.35 3.57
C TYR A 272 7.91 -3.06 2.49
N ILE A 273 6.62 -3.27 2.78
CA ILE A 273 5.69 -3.90 1.83
C ILE A 273 5.58 -3.02 0.57
N LEU A 274 5.38 -1.72 0.73
CA LEU A 274 5.36 -0.78 -0.39
C LEU A 274 6.62 -0.89 -1.27
N ILE A 275 7.82 -0.87 -0.69
CA ILE A 275 9.06 -1.00 -1.47
C ILE A 275 9.03 -2.28 -2.32
N ASN A 276 8.68 -3.42 -1.71
CA ASN A 276 8.64 -4.71 -2.41
C ASN A 276 7.58 -4.76 -3.53
N ASP A 277 6.40 -4.19 -3.30
CA ASP A 277 5.34 -4.12 -4.30
C ASP A 277 5.77 -3.28 -5.49
N PHE A 278 6.37 -2.10 -5.24
CA PHE A 278 6.82 -1.20 -6.28
C PHE A 278 8.03 -1.74 -7.05
N ASP A 279 8.94 -2.49 -6.42
CA ASP A 279 10.02 -3.20 -7.11
C ASP A 279 9.46 -4.23 -8.10
N THR A 280 8.43 -4.97 -7.67
CA THR A 280 7.76 -5.97 -8.50
C THR A 280 7.04 -5.30 -9.68
N MET A 281 6.26 -4.25 -9.41
CA MET A 281 5.56 -3.49 -10.46
C MET A 281 6.53 -2.82 -11.43
N SER A 282 7.62 -2.20 -10.95
CA SER A 282 8.60 -1.53 -11.81
C SER A 282 9.19 -2.49 -12.84
N ARG A 283 9.50 -3.72 -12.43
CA ARG A 283 10.03 -4.75 -13.34
C ARG A 283 9.01 -5.20 -14.38
N LEU A 284 7.74 -5.34 -13.98
CA LEU A 284 6.65 -5.67 -14.90
C LEU A 284 6.39 -4.54 -15.89
N VAL A 285 6.32 -3.29 -15.41
CA VAL A 285 6.14 -2.10 -16.25
C VAL A 285 7.27 -1.95 -17.25
N GLN A 286 8.53 -2.11 -16.83
CA GLN A 286 9.67 -2.05 -17.75
C GLN A 286 9.56 -3.11 -18.85
N ARG A 287 9.28 -4.37 -18.48
CA ARG A 287 9.15 -5.46 -19.46
C ARG A 287 8.01 -5.21 -20.46
N LEU A 288 6.85 -4.79 -19.96
CA LEU A 288 5.69 -4.47 -20.79
C LEU A 288 5.95 -3.24 -21.69
N HIS A 289 6.66 -2.24 -21.18
CA HIS A 289 7.05 -1.06 -21.95
C HIS A 289 7.97 -1.45 -23.10
N ASP A 290 9.06 -2.17 -22.81
CA ASP A 290 10.04 -2.62 -23.81
C ASP A 290 9.38 -3.49 -24.88
N GLU A 291 8.53 -4.45 -24.48
CA GLU A 291 7.82 -5.30 -25.43
C GLU A 291 6.83 -4.50 -26.30
N LEU A 292 6.12 -3.53 -25.71
CA LEU A 292 5.17 -2.71 -26.45
C LEU A 292 5.87 -1.79 -27.46
N GLU A 293 6.97 -1.15 -27.07
CA GLU A 293 7.82 -0.35 -27.97
C GLU A 293 8.42 -1.21 -29.09
N HIS A 294 8.88 -2.41 -28.76
CA HIS A 294 9.37 -3.35 -29.76
C HIS A 294 8.29 -3.70 -30.79
N LYS A 295 7.08 -4.06 -30.35
CA LYS A 295 5.96 -4.33 -31.27
C LYS A 295 5.61 -3.12 -32.13
N LYS A 296 5.60 -1.92 -31.55
CA LYS A 296 5.37 -0.69 -32.33
C LYS A 296 6.44 -0.47 -33.39
N PHE A 297 7.71 -0.66 -33.03
CA PHE A 297 8.83 -0.54 -33.96
C PHE A 297 8.73 -1.54 -35.13
N VAL A 298 8.42 -2.81 -34.84
CA VAL A 298 8.25 -3.85 -35.86
C VAL A 298 7.03 -3.55 -36.76
N ALA A 299 5.92 -3.08 -36.17
CA ALA A 299 4.74 -2.64 -36.92
C ALA A 299 5.04 -1.44 -37.84
N ASP A 300 5.81 -0.46 -37.36
CA ASP A 300 6.24 0.69 -38.17
C ASP A 300 7.05 0.26 -39.40
N ILE A 301 8.04 -0.63 -39.21
CA ILE A 301 8.83 -1.18 -40.31
C ILE A 301 7.91 -1.89 -41.32
N CYS A 302 6.94 -2.67 -40.83
CA CYS A 302 5.98 -3.37 -41.68
C CYS A 302 5.15 -2.41 -42.52
N VAL A 303 4.58 -1.38 -41.90
CA VAL A 303 3.76 -0.35 -42.57
C VAL A 303 4.59 0.40 -43.61
N ARG A 304 5.81 0.83 -43.28
CA ARG A 304 6.69 1.55 -44.22
C ARG A 304 7.13 0.70 -45.41
N LYS A 305 7.39 -0.59 -45.20
CA LYS A 305 7.83 -1.48 -46.27
C LYS A 305 6.69 -1.91 -47.19
N GLY A 306 5.45 -1.99 -46.68
CA GLY A 306 4.26 -2.32 -47.48
C GLY A 306 4.29 -3.69 -48.16
N LYS A 307 5.13 -4.62 -47.66
CA LYS A 307 5.25 -5.98 -48.22
C LYS A 307 4.35 -6.94 -47.47
N ASN A 308 3.45 -7.63 -48.19
CA ASN A 308 2.48 -8.55 -47.61
C ASN A 308 3.15 -9.74 -46.88
N GLU A 309 4.33 -10.17 -47.32
CA GLU A 309 5.11 -11.22 -46.65
C GLU A 309 5.55 -10.78 -45.24
N ILE A 310 5.98 -9.51 -45.12
CA ILE A 310 6.37 -8.92 -43.84
C ILE A 310 5.14 -8.78 -42.93
N LEU A 311 4.00 -8.37 -43.50
CA LEU A 311 2.75 -8.24 -42.75
C LEU A 311 2.32 -9.56 -42.10
N LYS A 312 2.36 -10.66 -42.86
CA LYS A 312 2.03 -11.99 -42.34
C LYS A 312 2.96 -12.39 -41.21
N GLU A 313 4.26 -12.14 -41.36
CA GLU A 313 5.26 -12.49 -40.34
C GLU A 313 5.06 -11.70 -39.06
N VAL A 314 4.87 -10.38 -39.16
CA VAL A 314 4.63 -9.50 -38.00
C VAL A 314 3.36 -9.89 -37.24
N LEU A 315 2.27 -10.20 -37.96
CA LEU A 315 1.03 -10.64 -37.32
C LEU A 315 1.16 -12.02 -36.67
N ARG A 316 1.91 -12.93 -37.28
CA ARG A 316 2.24 -14.23 -36.70
C ARG A 316 3.02 -14.06 -35.41
N GLU A 317 4.05 -13.20 -35.41
CA GLU A 317 4.84 -12.89 -34.23
C GLU A 317 3.98 -12.27 -33.11
N PHE A 318 3.12 -11.31 -33.44
CA PHE A 318 2.19 -10.70 -32.48
C PHE A 318 1.19 -11.70 -31.93
N GLN A 319 0.75 -12.67 -32.73
CA GLN A 319 -0.13 -13.74 -32.28
C GLN A 319 0.58 -14.68 -31.30
N ILE A 320 1.83 -15.08 -31.58
CA ILE A 320 2.61 -16.01 -30.73
C ILE A 320 2.95 -15.34 -29.40
N SER A 321 3.43 -14.10 -29.44
CA SER A 321 3.86 -13.36 -28.25
C SER A 321 2.70 -12.70 -27.48
N GLY A 322 1.54 -12.52 -28.13
CA GLY A 322 0.46 -11.70 -27.59
C GLY A 322 -0.23 -12.26 -26.35
N SER A 323 -0.32 -13.58 -26.17
CA SER A 323 -0.86 -14.16 -24.94
C SER A 323 0.05 -13.87 -23.75
N CYS A 324 1.37 -14.07 -23.91
CA CYS A 324 2.35 -13.79 -22.87
C CYS A 324 2.35 -12.31 -22.46
N PHE A 325 2.27 -11.39 -23.43
CA PHE A 325 2.14 -9.96 -23.16
C PHE A 325 0.91 -9.63 -22.32
N LEU A 326 -0.25 -10.20 -22.67
CA LEU A 326 -1.51 -9.95 -21.95
C LEU A 326 -1.54 -10.59 -20.57
N GLU A 327 -0.92 -11.76 -20.41
CA GLU A 327 -0.74 -12.41 -19.09
C GLU A 327 0.14 -11.54 -18.18
N GLN A 328 1.23 -10.98 -18.69
CA GLN A 328 2.07 -10.04 -17.92
C GLN A 328 1.32 -8.75 -17.57
N LEU A 329 0.47 -8.26 -18.48
CA LEU A 329 -0.36 -7.08 -18.24
C LEU A 329 -1.43 -7.35 -17.17
N GLU A 330 -2.04 -8.53 -17.17
CA GLU A 330 -2.95 -8.99 -16.12
C GLU A 330 -2.23 -9.18 -14.79
N GLU A 331 -1.00 -9.70 -14.80
CA GLU A 331 -0.17 -9.83 -13.62
C GLU A 331 0.15 -8.45 -13.01
N LEU A 332 0.51 -7.46 -13.83
CA LEU A 332 0.70 -6.09 -13.37
C LEU A 332 -0.58 -5.53 -12.72
N GLU A 333 -1.75 -5.73 -13.34
CA GLU A 333 -3.03 -5.32 -12.78
C GLU A 333 -3.30 -5.95 -11.40
N LYS A 334 -3.06 -7.26 -11.27
CA LYS A 334 -3.17 -7.98 -10.00
C LYS A 334 -2.27 -7.41 -8.92
N GLN A 335 -1.01 -7.14 -9.24
CA GLN A 335 -0.07 -6.53 -8.30
C GLN A 335 -0.52 -5.15 -7.83
N ILE A 336 -1.09 -4.34 -8.73
CA ILE A 336 -1.66 -3.03 -8.39
C ILE A 336 -2.80 -3.18 -7.36
N TYR A 337 -3.73 -4.12 -7.58
CA TYR A 337 -4.81 -4.39 -6.64
C TYR A 337 -4.30 -4.88 -5.28
N LEU A 338 -3.31 -5.77 -5.25
CA LEU A 338 -2.70 -6.23 -4.01
C LEU A 338 -2.06 -5.08 -3.22
N CYS A 339 -1.35 -4.18 -3.90
CA CYS A 339 -0.71 -3.04 -3.24
C CYS A 339 -1.74 -2.10 -2.59
N PHE A 340 -2.88 -1.84 -3.24
CA PHE A 340 -3.96 -1.08 -2.60
C PHE A 340 -4.48 -1.76 -1.32
N LEU A 341 -4.64 -3.09 -1.35
CA LEU A 341 -5.05 -3.85 -0.16
C LEU A 341 -4.03 -3.75 0.97
N ASP A 342 -2.74 -3.85 0.65
CA ASP A 342 -1.66 -3.77 1.63
C ASP A 342 -1.51 -2.36 2.21
N ILE A 343 -1.73 -1.32 1.40
CA ILE A 343 -1.82 0.08 1.86
C ILE A 343 -2.97 0.23 2.87
N ASN A 344 -4.19 -0.18 2.51
CA ASN A 344 -5.36 -0.06 3.37
C ASN A 344 -5.23 -0.87 4.65
N ARG A 345 -4.70 -2.08 4.54
CA ARG A 345 -4.43 -2.93 5.71
C ARG A 345 -3.46 -2.26 6.66
N SER A 346 -2.36 -1.71 6.14
CA SER A 346 -1.32 -1.10 6.96
C SER A 346 -1.80 0.21 7.60
N ARG A 347 -2.56 1.04 6.87
CA ARG A 347 -3.17 2.27 7.39
C ARG A 347 -4.21 1.99 8.48
N ARG A 348 -5.09 1.00 8.29
CA ARG A 348 -6.07 0.58 9.31
C ARG A 348 -5.39 0.06 10.58
N LEU A 349 -4.40 -0.82 10.45
CA LEU A 349 -3.65 -1.33 11.61
C LEU A 349 -2.96 -0.20 12.37
N LEU A 350 -2.41 0.78 11.66
CA LEU A 350 -1.81 1.94 12.29
C LEU A 350 -2.85 2.78 13.03
N LEU A 351 -4.00 3.03 12.40
CA LEU A 351 -5.07 3.82 12.99
C LEU A 351 -5.64 3.16 14.26
N GLU A 352 -5.87 1.84 14.23
CA GLU A 352 -6.32 1.07 15.39
C GLU A 352 -5.37 1.24 16.59
N GLU A 353 -4.05 1.28 16.37
CA GLU A 353 -3.06 1.50 17.45
C GLU A 353 -2.89 3.00 17.81
N ILE A 354 -3.31 3.94 16.95
CA ILE A 354 -3.36 5.37 17.29
C ILE A 354 -4.54 5.66 18.24
N ILE A 355 -5.69 5.04 17.98
CA ILE A 355 -6.94 5.28 18.73
C ILE A 355 -6.99 4.50 20.06
N ASN A 356 -6.27 3.36 20.16
CA ASN A 356 -6.19 2.51 21.36
C ASN A 356 -5.19 3.05 22.40
#